data_AF-A0A0J6CCA0-F1
#
_entry.id   AF-A0A0J6CCA0-F1
#
_cell.length_a   1.000
_cell.length_b   1.000
_cell.length_c   1.000
_cell.angle_alpha   90.00
_cell.angle_beta   90.00
_cell.angle_gamma   90.00
#
_symmetry.space_group_name_H-M   'P 1'
#
loop_
_entity.id
_entity.type
_entity.pdbx_description
1 polymer ?
#
loop_
_entity_poly.entity_id
_entity_poly.type
_entity_poly.pdbx_seq_one_letter_code
_entity_poly.pdbx_strand_id
1 'polypeptide(L)'
;MKKCVCLMLILVIGLISCGDDDKPSLPKLNKLTKITCKKNGADFPEYSLDIIYNQDGNVSKITTSKGTFNLIYTGNKISVIDASNVHTEDFQMSGNVVVNKQEWAINEYVPNAEYVKNEYRYKYDRSNLTEADWIFQRPLEEGGYKKNEPVSLDKYTWTNGNVTVYQYLPRDEVSYTYGSQLCPANFPFRVLNTLRPITPDLVNPLNSLYGTSNRNLPESASRYSLGESKNGAEYTFRYQTVGDYITGMVITEDIKSVEGLDAGQNTYEYSFVYNYETN
;
A
#
# COMPACT_ATOMS: atom_id res chain seq x y z
N MET A 1 -38.01 -71.27 1.90
CA MET A 1 -37.05 -71.91 0.97
C MET A 1 -36.50 -70.84 0.03
N LYS A 2 -35.16 -70.68 -0.05
CA LYS A 2 -34.30 -70.39 -1.24
C LYS A 2 -34.85 -69.37 -2.28
N LYS A 3 -34.21 -68.28 -2.73
CA LYS A 3 -32.79 -67.94 -3.05
C LYS A 3 -32.79 -66.46 -3.54
N CYS A 4 -31.80 -65.64 -3.17
CA CYS A 4 -30.72 -65.08 -4.02
C CYS A 4 -31.10 -64.41 -5.37
N VAL A 5 -30.78 -63.10 -5.43
CA VAL A 5 -30.03 -62.36 -6.49
C VAL A 5 -30.60 -62.34 -7.92
N CYS A 6 -30.94 -61.14 -8.41
CA CYS A 6 -30.29 -60.59 -9.61
C CYS A 6 -30.54 -59.08 -9.80
N LEU A 7 -29.42 -58.34 -9.93
CA LEU A 7 -29.31 -57.01 -10.53
C LEU A 7 -30.00 -56.96 -11.91
N MET A 8 -30.66 -55.85 -12.20
CA MET A 8 -30.72 -55.26 -13.55
C MET A 8 -30.80 -53.74 -13.40
N LEU A 9 -29.70 -53.09 -13.75
CA LEU A 9 -29.59 -51.65 -14.00
C LEU A 9 -30.56 -51.24 -15.12
N ILE A 10 -31.31 -50.15 -14.91
CA ILE A 10 -31.67 -49.25 -16.01
C ILE A 10 -31.34 -47.83 -15.54
N LEU A 11 -30.19 -47.37 -16.02
CA LEU A 11 -29.73 -45.99 -15.99
C LEU A 11 -30.63 -45.18 -16.93
N VAL A 12 -31.58 -44.42 -16.38
CA VAL A 12 -32.16 -43.29 -17.08
C VAL A 12 -31.33 -42.07 -16.69
N ILE A 13 -30.42 -41.68 -17.58
CA ILE A 13 -29.74 -40.39 -17.52
C ILE A 13 -30.81 -39.34 -17.80
N GLY A 14 -31.48 -38.88 -16.74
CA GLY A 14 -32.11 -37.58 -16.75
C GLY A 14 -30.98 -36.55 -16.80
N LEU A 15 -30.84 -35.90 -17.95
CA LEU A 15 -30.11 -34.64 -18.07
C LEU A 15 -30.79 -33.63 -17.14
N ILE A 16 -30.36 -33.63 -15.88
CA ILE A 16 -30.50 -32.46 -15.02
C ILE A 16 -29.55 -31.46 -15.65
N SER A 17 -30.13 -30.57 -16.45
CA SER A 17 -29.55 -29.28 -16.81
C SER A 17 -29.07 -28.63 -15.51
N CYS A 18 -27.78 -28.79 -15.19
CA CYS A 18 -27.13 -27.95 -14.20
C CYS A 18 -27.27 -26.53 -14.76
N GLY A 19 -28.22 -25.79 -14.17
CA GLY A 19 -28.37 -24.38 -14.44
C GLY A 19 -27.01 -23.72 -14.26
N ASP A 20 -26.72 -22.78 -15.14
CA ASP A 20 -25.57 -21.89 -15.02
C ASP A 20 -25.48 -21.46 -13.56
N ASP A 21 -24.40 -21.93 -12.94
CA ASP A 21 -23.98 -21.60 -11.60
C ASP A 21 -23.41 -20.17 -11.70
N ASP A 22 -24.28 -19.23 -12.07
CA ASP A 22 -24.05 -17.79 -12.02
C ASP A 22 -23.88 -17.46 -10.55
N LYS A 23 -22.67 -17.70 -10.05
CA LYS A 23 -22.22 -17.15 -8.78
C LYS A 23 -22.58 -15.68 -8.83
N PRO A 24 -23.36 -15.15 -7.87
CA PRO A 24 -23.73 -13.75 -7.90
C PRO A 24 -22.45 -12.93 -8.00
N SER A 25 -22.29 -12.22 -9.11
CA SER A 25 -21.12 -11.38 -9.32
C SER A 25 -21.21 -10.26 -8.28
N LEU A 26 -20.29 -10.27 -7.31
CA LEU A 26 -20.19 -9.17 -6.37
C LEU A 26 -19.95 -7.89 -7.19
N PRO A 27 -20.78 -6.84 -7.02
CA PRO A 27 -20.57 -5.59 -7.73
C PRO A 27 -19.18 -5.06 -7.41
N LYS A 28 -18.46 -4.62 -8.45
CA LYS A 28 -17.12 -4.03 -8.30
C LYS A 28 -17.28 -2.77 -7.43
N LEU A 29 -16.54 -2.72 -6.33
CA LEU A 29 -16.57 -1.55 -5.44
C LEU A 29 -16.12 -0.29 -6.18
N ASN A 30 -16.73 0.84 -5.82
CA ASN A 30 -16.36 2.16 -6.29
C ASN A 30 -14.90 2.46 -5.92
N LYS A 31 -14.25 3.26 -6.76
CA LYS A 31 -12.84 3.61 -6.61
C LYS A 31 -12.66 4.86 -5.79
N LEU A 32 -11.62 4.88 -4.97
CA LEU A 32 -11.20 6.04 -4.20
C LEU A 32 -10.71 7.14 -5.14
N THR A 33 -11.36 8.30 -5.15
CA THR A 33 -11.02 9.44 -6.01
C THR A 33 -10.43 10.61 -5.25
N LYS A 34 -10.64 10.68 -3.93
CA LYS A 34 -10.07 11.74 -3.11
C LYS A 34 -9.74 11.29 -1.70
N ILE A 35 -8.61 11.77 -1.22
CA ILE A 35 -8.19 11.68 0.17
C ILE A 35 -7.94 13.10 0.66
N THR A 36 -8.48 13.46 1.81
CA THR A 36 -8.12 14.70 2.51
C THR A 36 -7.71 14.39 3.92
N CYS A 37 -6.77 15.14 4.46
CA CYS A 37 -6.31 14.99 5.84
C CYS A 37 -6.41 16.32 6.59
N LYS A 38 -6.81 16.26 7.86
CA LYS A 38 -6.58 17.32 8.84
C LYS A 38 -5.59 16.83 9.89
N LYS A 39 -4.78 17.72 10.44
CA LYS A 39 -3.93 17.48 11.60
C LYS A 39 -4.35 18.44 12.72
N ASN A 40 -4.73 17.89 13.87
CA ASN A 40 -5.19 18.65 15.03
C ASN A 40 -6.30 19.65 14.67
N GLY A 41 -7.26 19.21 13.84
CA GLY A 41 -8.36 20.03 13.35
C GLY A 41 -8.04 21.01 12.21
N ALA A 42 -6.76 21.24 11.89
CA ALA A 42 -6.34 22.12 10.79
C ALA A 42 -6.12 21.32 9.50
N ASP A 43 -6.43 21.91 8.34
CA ASP A 43 -6.19 21.27 7.04
C ASP A 43 -4.72 20.92 6.87
N PHE A 44 -4.46 19.68 6.42
CA PHE A 44 -3.12 19.15 6.22
C PHE A 44 -2.95 18.67 4.77
N PRO A 45 -2.82 19.61 3.81
CA PRO A 45 -2.87 19.32 2.38
C PRO A 45 -1.73 18.43 1.89
N GLU A 46 -0.62 18.34 2.64
CA GLU A 46 0.48 17.44 2.33
C GLU A 46 0.06 15.98 2.23
N TYR A 47 -1.00 15.57 2.94
CA TYR A 47 -1.51 14.20 2.94
C TYR A 47 -2.84 14.07 2.20
N SER A 48 -3.17 15.06 1.39
CA SER A 48 -4.35 15.04 0.52
C SER A 48 -3.97 14.62 -0.89
N LEU A 49 -4.81 13.81 -1.52
CA LEU A 49 -4.63 13.27 -2.86
C LEU A 49 -5.93 13.41 -3.66
N ASP A 50 -5.86 13.91 -4.89
CA ASP A 50 -6.91 13.72 -5.90
C ASP A 50 -6.45 12.66 -6.90
N ILE A 51 -7.31 11.69 -7.20
CA ILE A 51 -6.95 10.46 -7.94
C ILE A 51 -7.87 10.32 -9.15
N ILE A 52 -7.26 10.14 -10.32
CA ILE A 52 -7.98 9.85 -11.57
C ILE A 52 -7.54 8.49 -12.10
N TYR A 53 -8.50 7.74 -12.63
CA TYR A 53 -8.29 6.44 -13.25
C TYR A 53 -8.50 6.52 -14.76
N ASN A 54 -7.78 5.67 -15.50
CA ASN A 54 -8.04 5.45 -16.92
C ASN A 54 -9.22 4.48 -17.13
N GLN A 55 -9.54 4.21 -18.40
CA GLN A 55 -10.64 3.32 -18.81
C GLN A 55 -10.43 1.86 -18.38
N ASP A 56 -9.19 1.37 -18.37
CA ASP A 56 -8.84 0.02 -17.86
C ASP A 56 -8.97 -0.06 -16.34
N GLY A 57 -9.00 1.11 -15.72
CA GLY A 57 -9.25 1.29 -14.32
C GLY A 57 -8.01 1.40 -13.45
N ASN A 58 -6.85 1.59 -14.04
CA ASN A 58 -5.59 1.88 -13.37
C ASN A 58 -5.51 3.35 -13.00
N VAL A 59 -4.76 3.68 -11.94
CA VAL A 59 -4.52 5.07 -11.55
C VAL A 59 -3.71 5.74 -12.65
N SER A 60 -4.26 6.76 -13.31
CA SER A 60 -3.62 7.48 -14.41
C SER A 60 -3.02 8.80 -13.98
N LYS A 61 -3.53 9.39 -12.89
CA LYS A 61 -3.06 10.66 -12.36
C LYS A 61 -3.28 10.76 -10.87
N ILE A 62 -2.29 11.28 -10.15
CA ILE A 62 -2.37 11.66 -8.75
C ILE A 62 -1.96 13.12 -8.62
N THR A 63 -2.80 13.93 -7.98
CA THR A 63 -2.47 15.31 -7.63
C THR A 63 -2.30 15.42 -6.12
N THR A 64 -1.20 16.05 -5.69
CA THR A 64 -0.82 16.26 -4.29
C THR A 64 -0.44 17.72 -4.07
N SER A 65 -0.16 18.13 -2.83
CA SER A 65 0.42 19.46 -2.57
C SER A 65 1.78 19.72 -3.23
N LYS A 66 2.51 18.64 -3.58
CA LYS A 66 3.82 18.72 -4.24
C LYS A 66 3.74 18.84 -5.75
N GLY A 67 2.57 18.61 -6.34
CA GLY A 67 2.38 18.64 -7.78
C GLY A 67 1.43 17.57 -8.30
N THR A 68 1.30 17.54 -9.62
CA THR A 68 0.52 16.54 -10.35
C THR A 68 1.45 15.57 -11.04
N PHE A 69 1.15 14.28 -10.89
CA PHE A 69 1.92 13.17 -11.41
C PHE A 69 1.04 12.32 -12.32
N ASN A 70 1.47 12.12 -13.56
CA ASN A 70 0.81 11.26 -14.52
C ASN A 70 1.49 9.90 -14.54
N LEU A 71 0.70 8.83 -14.58
CA LEU A 71 1.17 7.46 -14.58
C LEU A 71 0.92 6.84 -15.96
N ILE A 72 1.99 6.38 -16.60
CA ILE A 72 1.98 5.81 -17.94
C ILE A 72 2.34 4.33 -17.85
N TYR A 73 1.43 3.47 -18.31
CA TYR A 73 1.58 2.02 -18.27
C TYR A 73 2.08 1.53 -19.63
N THR A 74 3.27 0.93 -19.66
CA THR A 74 3.89 0.38 -20.88
C THR A 74 4.41 -1.02 -20.59
N GLY A 75 3.72 -2.05 -21.10
CA GLY A 75 4.08 -3.45 -20.85
C GLY A 75 4.04 -3.75 -19.35
N ASN A 76 5.18 -4.18 -18.80
CA ASN A 76 5.35 -4.46 -17.37
C ASN A 76 5.93 -3.28 -16.58
N LYS A 77 5.88 -2.06 -17.11
CA LYS A 77 6.46 -0.86 -16.48
C LYS A 77 5.39 0.22 -16.28
N ILE A 78 5.45 0.91 -15.15
CA ILE A 78 4.69 2.13 -14.89
C ILE A 78 5.69 3.27 -14.74
N SER A 79 5.62 4.27 -15.60
CA SER A 79 6.45 5.47 -15.51
C SER A 79 5.64 6.63 -14.95
N VAL A 80 6.23 7.35 -14.00
CA VAL A 80 5.64 8.54 -13.40
C VAL A 80 6.36 9.77 -13.92
N ILE A 81 5.59 10.68 -14.50
CA ILE A 81 6.07 11.97 -14.96
C ILE A 81 5.32 13.08 -14.23
N ASP A 82 6.02 14.16 -13.88
CA ASP A 82 5.36 15.34 -13.31
C ASP A 82 4.64 16.16 -14.40
N ALA A 83 3.95 17.22 -13.99
CA ALA A 83 3.26 18.14 -14.91
C ALA A 83 4.19 18.88 -15.88
N SER A 84 5.50 18.93 -15.59
CA SER A 84 6.53 19.52 -16.43
C SER A 84 7.17 18.50 -17.40
N ASN A 85 6.63 17.27 -17.46
CA ASN A 85 7.17 16.13 -18.20
C ASN A 85 8.57 15.68 -17.73
N VAL A 86 8.93 15.96 -16.48
CA VAL A 86 10.15 15.42 -15.87
C VAL A 86 9.86 14.01 -15.38
N HIS A 87 10.74 13.07 -15.71
CA HIS A 87 10.66 11.69 -15.26
C HIS A 87 11.04 11.61 -13.78
N THR A 88 10.11 11.19 -12.92
CA THR A 88 10.32 11.15 -11.48
C THR A 88 10.51 9.74 -10.95
N GLU A 89 9.68 8.79 -11.40
CA GLU A 89 9.70 7.42 -10.87
C GLU A 89 9.43 6.37 -11.96
N ASP A 90 9.93 5.17 -11.74
CA ASP A 90 9.50 3.97 -12.46
C ASP A 90 9.15 2.85 -11.50
N PHE A 91 8.10 2.11 -11.82
CA PHE A 91 7.75 0.86 -11.18
C PHE A 91 7.87 -0.27 -12.20
N GLN A 92 8.72 -1.24 -11.90
CA GLN A 92 8.82 -2.47 -12.66
C GLN A 92 7.89 -3.52 -12.05
N MET A 93 6.99 -4.04 -12.88
CA MET A 93 6.03 -5.07 -12.52
C MET A 93 6.54 -6.47 -12.89
N SER A 94 6.16 -7.45 -12.08
CA SER A 94 6.18 -8.88 -12.41
C SER A 94 4.79 -9.45 -12.12
N GLY A 95 4.04 -9.78 -13.18
CA GLY A 95 2.61 -10.04 -13.05
C GLY A 95 1.88 -8.80 -12.51
N ASN A 96 1.22 -8.95 -11.36
CA ASN A 96 0.44 -7.87 -10.73
C ASN A 96 1.17 -7.16 -9.58
N VAL A 97 2.45 -7.45 -9.35
CA VAL A 97 3.20 -6.86 -8.24
C VAL A 97 4.41 -6.05 -8.71
N VAL A 98 4.70 -4.95 -8.00
CA VAL A 98 5.92 -4.17 -8.16
C VAL A 98 7.10 -4.96 -7.59
N VAL A 99 8.12 -5.22 -8.39
CA VAL A 99 9.37 -5.87 -7.94
C VAL A 99 10.53 -4.90 -7.82
N ASN A 100 10.43 -3.74 -8.47
CA ASN A 100 11.43 -2.70 -8.39
C ASN A 100 10.78 -1.31 -8.51
N LYS A 101 11.23 -0.35 -7.69
CA LYS A 101 10.91 1.08 -7.83
C LYS A 101 12.21 1.83 -8.06
N GLN A 102 12.23 2.75 -9.02
CA GLN A 102 13.34 3.67 -9.26
C GLN A 102 12.86 5.10 -9.07
N GLU A 103 13.66 5.92 -8.41
CA GLU A 103 13.47 7.37 -8.32
C GLU A 103 14.58 8.05 -9.11
N TRP A 104 14.17 8.87 -10.06
CA TRP A 104 15.03 9.56 -10.99
C TRP A 104 15.39 10.95 -10.48
N ALA A 105 16.56 11.43 -10.85
CA ALA A 105 17.03 12.77 -10.55
C ALA A 105 17.85 13.33 -11.72
N ILE A 106 17.89 14.66 -11.80
CA ILE A 106 18.77 15.38 -12.72
C ILE A 106 20.20 15.36 -12.15
N ASN A 107 21.17 15.10 -13.00
CA ASN A 107 22.59 15.17 -12.67
C ASN A 107 23.01 16.64 -12.55
N GLU A 108 23.53 17.01 -11.38
CA GLU A 108 23.96 18.38 -11.10
C GLU A 108 25.26 18.80 -11.81
N TYR A 109 26.07 17.83 -12.27
CA TYR A 109 27.36 18.08 -12.93
C TYR A 109 27.32 17.93 -14.45
N VAL A 110 26.29 17.26 -15.00
CA VAL A 110 26.14 17.01 -16.43
C VAL A 110 24.80 17.56 -16.92
N PRO A 111 24.79 18.63 -17.74
CA PRO A 111 23.55 19.25 -18.22
C PRO A 111 22.63 18.24 -18.91
N ASN A 112 21.35 18.25 -18.54
CA ASN A 112 20.28 17.43 -19.10
C ASN A 112 20.47 15.90 -18.96
N ALA A 113 21.43 15.45 -18.14
CA ALA A 113 21.56 14.02 -17.85
C ALA A 113 20.67 13.65 -16.66
N GLU A 114 19.85 12.62 -16.83
CA GLU A 114 19.08 12.01 -15.75
C GLU A 114 19.74 10.72 -15.27
N TYR A 115 19.49 10.35 -14.02
CA TYR A 115 19.99 9.09 -13.47
C TYR A 115 19.04 8.56 -12.39
N VAL A 116 19.10 7.25 -12.15
CA VAL A 116 18.42 6.62 -11.03
C VAL A 116 19.18 6.94 -9.75
N LYS A 117 18.58 7.76 -8.89
CA LYS A 117 19.14 8.15 -7.59
C LYS A 117 18.87 7.10 -6.53
N ASN A 118 17.63 6.60 -6.47
CA ASN A 118 17.24 5.52 -5.56
C ASN A 118 16.67 4.35 -6.36
N GLU A 119 17.06 3.15 -6.00
CA GLU A 119 16.50 1.90 -6.51
C GLU A 119 16.06 1.06 -5.31
N TYR A 120 14.79 0.67 -5.28
CA TYR A 120 14.20 -0.20 -4.28
C TYR A 120 13.88 -1.54 -4.92
N ARG A 121 14.34 -2.64 -4.31
CA ARG A 121 14.11 -4.01 -4.79
C ARG A 121 13.26 -4.76 -3.79
N TYR A 122 12.05 -5.12 -4.19
CA TYR A 122 11.06 -5.74 -3.31
C TYR A 122 11.14 -7.27 -3.40
N LYS A 123 11.09 -7.91 -2.23
CA LYS A 123 11.12 -9.37 -2.09
C LYS A 123 9.80 -9.86 -1.52
N TYR A 124 9.40 -11.03 -1.98
CA TYR A 124 8.11 -11.62 -1.67
C TYR A 124 8.26 -13.07 -1.23
N ASP A 125 7.47 -13.46 -0.24
CA ASP A 125 7.09 -14.86 -0.05
C ASP A 125 5.67 -15.04 -0.61
N ARG A 126 5.59 -15.74 -1.75
CA ARG A 126 4.39 -15.79 -2.60
C ARG A 126 3.94 -14.38 -2.99
N SER A 127 2.88 -13.88 -2.38
CA SER A 127 2.32 -12.54 -2.63
C SER A 127 2.52 -11.58 -1.45
N ASN A 128 3.10 -12.05 -0.35
CA ASN A 128 3.35 -11.23 0.83
C ASN A 128 4.70 -10.52 0.66
N LEU A 129 4.70 -9.19 0.72
CA LEU A 129 5.92 -8.39 0.71
C LEU A 129 6.69 -8.66 2.01
N THR A 130 7.93 -9.13 1.92
CA THR A 130 8.73 -9.51 3.10
C THR A 130 9.89 -8.57 3.34
N GLU A 131 10.50 -8.03 2.29
CA GLU A 131 11.65 -7.13 2.41
C GLU A 131 11.73 -6.12 1.26
N ALA A 132 12.45 -5.03 1.50
CA ALA A 132 12.97 -4.17 0.44
C ALA A 132 14.45 -3.86 0.66
N ASP A 133 15.26 -4.03 -0.39
CA ASP A 133 16.63 -3.52 -0.40
C ASP A 133 16.66 -2.16 -1.09
N TRP A 134 17.55 -1.29 -0.65
CA TRP A 134 17.76 0.05 -1.20
C TRP A 134 19.17 0.19 -1.76
N ILE A 135 19.25 0.79 -2.93
CA ILE A 135 20.48 1.17 -3.57
C ILE A 135 20.42 2.66 -3.91
N PHE A 136 21.39 3.39 -3.42
CA PHE A 136 21.60 4.81 -3.63
C PHE A 136 22.75 5.03 -4.61
N GLN A 137 22.51 5.95 -5.53
CA GLN A 137 23.52 6.45 -6.44
C GLN A 137 23.60 7.97 -6.31
N ARG A 138 24.82 8.50 -6.39
CA ARG A 138 25.06 9.94 -6.53
C ARG A 138 26.03 10.22 -7.67
N PRO A 139 25.89 11.35 -8.37
CA PRO A 139 26.84 11.75 -9.38
C PRO A 139 28.16 12.21 -8.72
N LEU A 140 29.22 12.24 -9.51
CA LEU A 140 30.54 12.72 -9.12
C LEU A 140 30.93 13.93 -9.97
N GLU A 141 31.60 14.90 -9.35
CA GLU A 141 32.02 16.15 -10.02
C GLU A 141 33.02 15.86 -11.15
N GLU A 142 33.92 14.90 -10.93
CA GLU A 142 34.88 14.39 -11.91
C GLU A 142 34.25 13.54 -13.03
N GLY A 143 32.94 13.31 -12.98
CA GLY A 143 32.18 12.49 -13.92
C GLY A 143 31.93 11.07 -13.43
N GLY A 144 30.84 10.46 -13.93
CA GLY A 144 30.38 9.14 -13.51
C GLY A 144 29.52 9.18 -12.23
N TYR A 145 29.38 8.02 -11.59
CA TYR A 145 28.49 7.84 -10.45
C TYR A 145 29.11 6.94 -9.38
N LYS A 146 28.81 7.25 -8.11
CA LYS A 146 29.08 6.36 -6.99
C LYS A 146 27.77 5.69 -6.57
N LYS A 147 27.73 4.36 -6.63
CA LYS A 147 26.61 3.51 -6.18
C LYS A 147 27.04 2.76 -4.92
N ASN A 148 26.16 2.64 -3.93
CA ASN A 148 26.41 1.76 -2.77
C ASN A 148 26.06 0.30 -3.13
N GLU A 149 26.54 -0.62 -2.30
CA GLU A 149 26.00 -1.98 -2.31
C GLU A 149 24.55 -1.97 -1.81
N PRO A 150 23.70 -2.92 -2.24
CA PRO A 150 22.34 -3.05 -1.72
C PRO A 150 22.31 -3.15 -0.20
N VAL A 151 21.49 -2.31 0.42
CA VAL A 151 21.28 -2.29 1.87
C VAL A 151 19.85 -2.72 2.16
N SER A 152 19.66 -3.66 3.09
CA SER A 152 18.32 -4.00 3.56
C SER A 152 17.70 -2.78 4.27
N LEU A 153 16.57 -2.31 3.74
CA LEU A 153 15.89 -1.11 4.20
C LEU A 153 14.64 -1.45 5.00
N ASP A 154 13.78 -2.30 4.42
CA ASP A 154 12.47 -2.61 4.98
C ASP A 154 12.36 -4.11 5.25
N LYS A 155 11.73 -4.48 6.39
CA LYS A 155 11.32 -5.86 6.68
C LYS A 155 9.89 -5.91 7.21
N TYR A 156 9.17 -6.97 6.81
CA TYR A 156 7.77 -7.17 7.15
C TYR A 156 7.55 -8.59 7.70
N THR A 157 7.03 -8.66 8.92
CA THR A 157 6.64 -9.93 9.55
C THR A 157 5.15 -10.13 9.42
N TRP A 158 4.75 -11.24 8.78
CA TRP A 158 3.35 -11.59 8.56
C TRP A 158 2.86 -12.63 9.55
N THR A 159 1.73 -12.36 10.20
CA THR A 159 1.01 -13.30 11.06
C THR A 159 -0.47 -13.28 10.72
N ASN A 160 -1.07 -14.46 10.47
CA ASN A 160 -2.50 -14.61 10.19
C ASN A 160 -3.05 -13.72 9.04
N GLY A 161 -2.21 -13.42 8.04
CA GLY A 161 -2.58 -12.58 6.90
C GLY A 161 -2.47 -11.07 7.14
N ASN A 162 -1.80 -10.65 8.23
CA ASN A 162 -1.54 -9.25 8.54
C ASN A 162 -0.03 -9.03 8.75
N VAL A 163 0.47 -7.85 8.36
CA VAL A 163 1.80 -7.39 8.79
C VAL A 163 1.71 -6.98 10.26
N THR A 164 2.29 -7.77 11.15
CA THR A 164 2.30 -7.50 12.60
C THR A 164 3.52 -6.72 13.04
N VAL A 165 4.63 -6.80 12.29
CA VAL A 165 5.83 -6.01 12.55
C VAL A 165 6.36 -5.46 11.24
N TYR A 166 6.67 -4.16 11.23
CA TYR A 166 7.43 -3.51 10.17
C TYR A 166 8.70 -2.92 10.76
N GLN A 167 9.84 -3.15 10.10
CA GLN A 167 11.13 -2.60 10.51
C GLN A 167 11.69 -1.72 9.39
N TYR A 168 12.07 -0.49 9.75
CA TYR A 168 12.86 0.40 8.93
C TYR A 168 14.31 0.35 9.43
N LEU A 169 15.13 -0.46 8.78
CA LEU A 169 16.46 -0.79 9.26
C LEU A 169 17.47 0.34 9.04
N PRO A 170 18.44 0.50 9.97
CA PRO A 170 18.55 -0.13 11.30
C PRO A 170 17.88 0.70 12.40
N ARG A 171 16.87 1.51 12.07
CA ARG A 171 16.45 2.65 12.89
C ARG A 171 15.23 2.39 13.75
N ASP A 172 14.14 1.94 13.14
CA ASP A 172 12.82 1.94 13.76
C ASP A 172 12.14 0.59 13.55
N GLU A 173 11.29 0.21 14.49
CA GLU A 173 10.35 -0.90 14.39
C GLU A 173 8.97 -0.44 14.82
N VAL A 174 7.94 -0.98 14.17
CA VAL A 174 6.55 -0.78 14.57
C VAL A 174 5.82 -2.09 14.62
N SER A 175 5.20 -2.33 15.78
CA SER A 175 4.34 -3.47 16.05
C SER A 175 2.88 -3.05 15.91
N TYR A 176 2.10 -3.81 15.16
CA TYR A 176 0.69 -3.56 14.90
C TYR A 176 -0.20 -4.59 15.58
N THR A 177 -1.30 -4.13 16.15
CA THR A 177 -2.37 -4.97 16.69
C THR A 177 -3.62 -4.83 15.82
N TYR A 178 -4.27 -5.97 15.55
CA TYR A 178 -5.44 -6.06 14.70
C TYR A 178 -6.59 -6.69 15.49
N GLY A 179 -7.78 -6.14 15.29
CA GLY A 179 -9.03 -6.77 15.71
C GLY A 179 -9.59 -7.71 14.66
N SER A 180 -10.91 -7.89 14.69
CA SER A 180 -11.64 -8.76 13.76
C SER A 180 -12.13 -8.05 12.50
N GLN A 181 -12.13 -6.70 12.47
CA GLN A 181 -12.61 -5.92 11.33
C GLN A 181 -11.74 -6.18 10.09
N LEU A 182 -12.36 -6.60 8.99
CA LEU A 182 -11.66 -6.85 7.72
C LEU A 182 -11.29 -5.52 7.03
N CYS A 183 -10.17 -5.52 6.33
CA CYS A 183 -9.79 -4.42 5.44
C CYS A 183 -10.56 -4.54 4.11
N PRO A 184 -11.37 -3.54 3.72
CA PRO A 184 -12.06 -3.58 2.44
C PRO A 184 -11.07 -3.59 1.26
N ALA A 185 -11.40 -4.35 0.20
CA ALA A 185 -10.49 -4.54 -0.93
C ALA A 185 -10.17 -3.25 -1.71
N ASN A 186 -11.03 -2.24 -1.65
CA ASN A 186 -10.84 -0.93 -2.28
C ASN A 186 -10.24 0.13 -1.34
N PHE A 187 -9.93 -0.23 -0.09
CA PHE A 187 -9.27 0.66 0.85
C PHE A 187 -7.75 0.44 0.76
N PRO A 188 -6.97 1.42 0.27
CA PRO A 188 -5.57 1.23 -0.07
C PRO A 188 -4.65 1.32 1.16
N PHE A 189 -5.12 0.90 2.34
CA PHE A 189 -4.32 0.89 3.54
C PHE A 189 -3.16 -0.09 3.38
N ARG A 190 -1.96 0.37 3.72
CA ARG A 190 -0.81 -0.51 3.76
C ARG A 190 0.20 -0.09 4.79
N VAL A 191 0.74 -1.10 5.47
CA VAL A 191 1.96 -0.96 6.25
C VAL A 191 3.14 -0.91 5.28
N LEU A 192 3.40 0.26 4.67
CA LEU A 192 4.60 0.54 3.88
C LEU A 192 5.54 1.47 4.63
N ASN A 193 6.72 1.67 4.04
CA ASN A 193 7.80 2.47 4.58
C ASN A 193 7.38 3.89 4.93
N THR A 194 7.01 4.10 6.19
CA THR A 194 7.30 5.29 7.00
C THR A 194 6.58 5.19 8.34
N LEU A 195 7.31 4.92 9.43
CA LEU A 195 6.86 5.34 10.76
C LEU A 195 7.66 6.51 11.28
N ARG A 196 7.51 7.60 10.53
CA ARG A 196 7.29 8.95 11.06
C ARG A 196 5.94 9.44 10.50
N PRO A 197 4.82 9.09 11.11
CA PRO A 197 4.06 7.87 10.82
C PRO A 197 2.74 8.17 10.16
N ILE A 198 2.66 9.29 9.48
CA ILE A 198 1.49 9.66 8.73
C ILE A 198 2.07 10.31 7.50
N THR A 199 1.93 9.65 6.38
CA THR A 199 2.35 10.12 5.07
C THR A 199 1.21 9.74 4.13
N PRO A 200 1.07 10.42 2.98
CA PRO A 200 0.05 10.03 2.02
C PRO A 200 0.23 8.57 1.55
N ASP A 201 1.44 8.01 1.70
CA ASP A 201 1.78 6.64 1.32
C ASP A 201 1.05 5.57 2.13
N LEU A 202 0.57 5.87 3.34
CA LEU A 202 -0.22 4.92 4.15
C LEU A 202 -1.50 4.47 3.43
N VAL A 203 -2.08 5.37 2.64
CA VAL A 203 -3.37 5.20 1.94
C VAL A 203 -3.24 5.56 0.45
N ASN A 204 -2.05 5.41 -0.12
CA ASN A 204 -1.82 5.68 -1.53
C ASN A 204 -2.45 4.58 -2.39
N PRO A 205 -3.27 4.90 -3.41
CA PRO A 205 -3.94 3.88 -4.24
C PRO A 205 -2.98 2.89 -4.92
N LEU A 206 -1.71 3.25 -5.12
CA LEU A 206 -0.67 2.36 -5.65
C LEU A 206 -0.26 1.24 -4.68
N ASN A 207 -0.68 1.31 -3.41
CA ASN A 207 -0.41 0.28 -2.41
C ASN A 207 -0.95 -1.10 -2.79
N SER A 208 -2.00 -1.13 -3.63
CA SER A 208 -2.56 -2.35 -4.21
C SER A 208 -1.60 -3.11 -5.13
N LEU A 209 -0.56 -2.43 -5.64
CA LEU A 209 0.43 -3.00 -6.55
C LEU A 209 1.57 -3.74 -5.84
N TYR A 210 1.60 -3.75 -4.50
CA TYR A 210 2.68 -4.39 -3.75
C TYR A 210 2.29 -5.78 -3.25
N GLY A 211 1.36 -6.47 -3.91
CA GLY A 211 0.91 -7.81 -3.50
C GLY A 211 -0.17 -7.78 -2.42
N THR A 212 -0.25 -8.85 -1.63
CA THR A 212 -1.32 -9.07 -0.63
C THR A 212 -1.47 -7.86 0.31
N SER A 213 -2.70 -7.39 0.49
CA SER A 213 -3.06 -6.42 1.52
C SER A 213 -3.26 -7.09 2.88
N ASN A 214 -3.12 -6.34 3.96
CA ASN A 214 -3.52 -6.80 5.29
C ASN A 214 -4.98 -7.27 5.27
N ARG A 215 -5.24 -8.44 5.87
CA ARG A 215 -6.58 -8.99 6.00
C ARG A 215 -7.50 -8.10 6.84
N ASN A 216 -6.95 -7.51 7.90
CA ASN A 216 -7.68 -6.74 8.89
C ASN A 216 -7.20 -5.29 8.93
N LEU A 217 -8.08 -4.40 9.38
CA LEU A 217 -7.70 -3.03 9.71
C LEU A 217 -6.96 -3.03 11.06
N PRO A 218 -5.83 -2.29 11.19
CA PRO A 218 -5.16 -2.18 12.48
C PRO A 218 -6.02 -1.36 13.45
N GLU A 219 -5.99 -1.75 14.72
CA GLU A 219 -6.64 -1.00 15.81
C GLU A 219 -5.63 -0.12 16.54
N SER A 220 -4.40 -0.61 16.67
CA SER A 220 -3.30 0.14 17.28
C SER A 220 -1.94 -0.24 16.71
N ALA A 221 -0.96 0.62 16.96
CA ALA A 221 0.44 0.32 16.70
C ALA A 221 1.35 0.97 17.75
N SER A 222 2.55 0.44 17.93
CA SER A 222 3.56 1.01 18.83
C SER A 222 4.89 1.11 18.10
N ARG A 223 5.53 2.28 18.14
CA ARG A 223 6.82 2.53 17.51
C ARG A 223 7.96 2.51 18.51
N TYR A 224 9.04 1.84 18.13
CA TYR A 224 10.26 1.68 18.89
C TYR A 224 11.46 2.12 18.04
N SER A 225 12.50 2.63 18.68
CA SER A 225 13.84 2.56 18.06
C SER A 225 14.23 1.08 18.01
N LEU A 226 14.86 0.65 16.92
CA LEU A 226 15.20 -0.75 16.74
C LEU A 226 16.15 -1.24 17.85
N GLY A 227 15.78 -2.32 18.54
CA GLY A 227 16.54 -2.89 19.65
C GLY A 227 16.24 -2.28 21.03
N GLU A 228 15.36 -1.28 21.11
CA GLU A 228 14.90 -0.72 22.38
C GLU A 228 13.58 -1.36 22.84
N SER A 229 13.36 -1.40 24.16
CA SER A 229 12.12 -1.94 24.74
C SER A 229 11.06 -0.89 25.05
N LYS A 230 11.43 0.40 25.03
CA LYS A 230 10.51 1.52 25.25
C LYS A 230 10.02 2.05 23.92
N ASN A 231 8.72 2.28 23.81
CA ASN A 231 8.16 2.91 22.62
C ASN A 231 8.38 4.43 22.65
N GLY A 232 8.64 5.00 21.47
CA GLY A 232 8.68 6.45 21.26
C GLY A 232 7.31 7.02 20.88
N ALA A 233 6.36 6.19 20.46
CA ALA A 233 4.99 6.60 20.20
C ALA A 233 4.01 5.43 20.17
N GLU A 234 2.74 5.73 20.44
CA GLU A 234 1.60 4.82 20.29
C GLU A 234 0.58 5.41 19.33
N TYR A 235 -0.07 4.54 18.56
CA TYR A 235 -1.07 4.89 17.57
C TYR A 235 -2.36 4.17 17.86
N THR A 236 -3.48 4.89 17.81
CA THR A 236 -4.83 4.30 17.81
C THR A 236 -5.53 4.68 16.52
N PHE A 237 -6.13 3.68 15.86
CA PHE A 237 -6.85 3.85 14.60
C PHE A 237 -8.35 3.68 14.83
N ARG A 238 -9.14 4.57 14.26
CA ARG A 238 -10.61 4.48 14.27
C ARG A 238 -11.15 4.72 12.87
N TYR A 239 -12.09 3.90 12.44
CA TYR A 239 -12.62 3.94 11.08
C TYR A 239 -14.11 4.30 11.09
N GLN A 240 -14.51 5.10 10.09
CA GLN A 240 -15.89 5.36 9.76
C GLN A 240 -16.23 4.62 8.47
N THR A 241 -17.37 3.93 8.45
CA THR A 241 -17.76 3.07 7.33
C THR A 241 -19.17 3.37 6.86
N VAL A 242 -19.40 3.21 5.56
CA VAL A 242 -20.73 3.23 4.95
C VAL A 242 -20.80 2.03 4.01
N GLY A 243 -21.55 1.00 4.40
CA GLY A 243 -21.51 -0.30 3.70
C GLY A 243 -20.10 -0.88 3.70
N ASP A 244 -19.59 -1.22 2.51
CA ASP A 244 -18.25 -1.79 2.32
C ASP A 244 -17.13 -0.73 2.19
N TYR A 245 -17.44 0.56 2.35
CA TYR A 245 -16.49 1.66 2.13
C TYR A 245 -15.98 2.25 3.45
N ILE A 246 -14.67 2.44 3.59
CA ILE A 246 -14.08 3.29 4.63
C ILE A 246 -14.19 4.73 4.14
N THR A 247 -15.04 5.55 4.76
CA THR A 247 -15.25 6.96 4.39
C THR A 247 -14.45 7.92 5.28
N GLY A 248 -13.98 7.45 6.43
CA GLY A 248 -13.10 8.23 7.30
C GLY A 248 -12.18 7.35 8.14
N MET A 249 -11.03 7.89 8.52
CA MET A 249 -10.09 7.26 9.45
C MET A 249 -9.49 8.32 10.34
N VAL A 250 -9.49 8.09 11.65
CA VAL A 250 -8.80 8.93 12.63
C VAL A 250 -7.64 8.15 13.21
N ILE A 251 -6.45 8.75 13.15
CA ILE A 251 -5.24 8.24 13.80
C ILE A 251 -4.89 9.20 14.93
N THR A 252 -4.88 8.70 16.16
CA THR A 252 -4.31 9.41 17.32
C THR A 252 -2.90 8.92 17.53
N GLU A 253 -1.94 9.84 17.59
CA GLU A 253 -0.54 9.60 17.91
C GLU A 253 -0.24 10.16 19.30
N ASP A 254 0.15 9.28 20.22
CA ASP A 254 0.63 9.63 21.55
C ASP A 254 2.16 9.53 21.57
N ILE A 255 2.84 10.68 21.57
CA ILE A 255 4.30 10.74 21.56
C ILE A 255 4.82 10.53 22.97
N LYS A 256 5.72 9.56 23.13
CA LYS A 256 6.37 9.26 24.41
C LYS A 256 7.77 9.89 24.41
N SER A 257 8.11 10.59 25.49
CA SER A 257 9.47 11.08 25.71
C SER A 257 10.43 9.91 25.97
N VAL A 258 11.73 10.17 25.89
CA VAL A 258 12.80 9.18 26.20
C VAL A 258 12.68 8.59 27.62
N GLU A 259 11.95 9.25 28.52
CA GLU A 259 11.66 8.79 29.88
C GLU A 259 10.27 8.16 30.07
N GLY A 260 9.45 8.08 29.02
CA GLY A 260 8.08 7.53 29.08
C GLY A 260 7.02 8.52 29.57
N LEU A 261 7.33 9.82 29.60
CA LEU A 261 6.36 10.89 29.87
C LEU A 261 5.70 11.34 28.56
N ASP A 262 4.41 11.65 28.57
CA ASP A 262 3.71 12.15 27.37
C ASP A 262 4.34 13.46 26.88
N ALA A 263 4.89 13.44 25.66
CA ALA A 263 5.56 14.57 25.03
C ALA A 263 4.64 15.35 24.08
N GLY A 264 3.41 14.87 23.87
CA GLY A 264 2.40 15.51 23.05
C GLY A 264 1.49 14.48 22.38
N GLN A 265 0.31 14.94 21.96
CA GLN A 265 -0.61 14.14 21.17
C GLN A 265 -0.90 14.86 19.85
N ASN A 266 -0.92 14.10 18.76
CA ASN A 266 -1.45 14.57 17.48
C ASN A 266 -2.65 13.71 17.08
N THR A 267 -3.61 14.33 16.38
CA THR A 267 -4.72 13.64 15.75
C THR A 267 -4.73 13.94 14.27
N TYR A 268 -4.97 12.91 13.47
CA TYR A 268 -4.99 13.00 12.02
C TYR A 268 -6.28 12.40 11.50
N GLU A 269 -7.07 13.24 10.83
CA GLU A 269 -8.43 12.93 10.41
C GLU A 269 -8.46 12.85 8.89
N TYR A 270 -8.56 11.64 8.38
CA TYR A 270 -8.68 11.35 6.97
C TYR A 270 -10.14 11.23 6.56
N SER A 271 -10.47 11.81 5.40
CA SER A 271 -11.73 11.58 4.69
C SER A 271 -11.45 10.97 3.33
N PHE A 272 -12.27 9.99 2.95
CA PHE A 272 -12.14 9.22 1.73
C PHE A 272 -13.40 9.36 0.88
N VAL A 273 -13.23 9.84 -0.35
CA VAL A 273 -14.32 9.99 -1.31
C VAL A 273 -14.14 8.98 -2.43
N TYR A 274 -15.22 8.27 -2.74
CA TYR A 274 -15.27 7.30 -3.82
C TYR A 274 -16.09 7.84 -4.98
N ASN A 275 -15.77 7.41 -6.20
CA ASN A 275 -16.60 7.69 -7.37
C ASN A 275 -17.88 6.84 -7.27
N TYR A 276 -18.92 7.41 -6.67
CA TYR A 276 -20.26 6.86 -6.78
C TYR A 276 -20.77 7.19 -8.19
N GLU A 277 -20.31 6.42 -9.19
CA GLU A 277 -21.05 6.38 -10.45
C GLU A 277 -22.40 5.79 -10.10
N THR A 278 -23.43 6.63 -10.04
CA THR A 278 -24.81 6.19 -10.09
C THR A 278 -24.98 5.52 -11.43
N ASN A 279 -24.91 4.18 -11.45
CA ASN A 279 -25.34 3.37 -12.58
C ASN A 279 -26.74 3.80 -13.04
#